data_AF-A0A1F5NRE4-F1
#
_entry.id   AF-A0A1F5NRE4-F1
#
_cell.length_a   1.000
_cell.length_b   1.000
_cell.length_c   1.000
_cell.angle_alpha   90.00
_cell.angle_beta   90.00
_cell.angle_gamma   90.00
#
_symmetry.space_group_name_H-M   'P 1'
#
loop_
_entity.id
_entity.type
_entity.pdbx_description
1 polymer ?
#
loop_
_entity_poly.entity_id
_entity_poly.type
_entity_poly.pdbx_seq_one_letter_code
_entity_poly.pdbx_strand_id
1 'polypeptide(L)'
;MGWIKKTYLYLVSLITLIMIVFASVSLLNTALKAWVFTKADSDYYSVRVACPLDEGGMPQKECDENELSEDEKQRQAEQKSAQRQRELAQNIAMLVVATPVFLFHFKLARKET
;
A
#
# COMPACT_ATOMS: atom_id res chain seq x y z
N MET A 1 11.05 -42.65 16.28
CA MET A 1 11.16 -41.71 15.13
C MET A 1 9.85 -40.97 14.78
N GLY A 2 8.90 -40.76 15.71
CA GLY A 2 7.62 -40.08 15.40
C GLY A 2 7.59 -38.58 15.69
N TRP A 3 8.39 -38.14 16.68
CA TRP A 3 8.40 -36.75 17.15
C TRP A 3 9.02 -35.78 16.12
N ILE A 4 10.04 -36.20 15.37
CA ILE A 4 10.65 -35.41 14.28
C ILE A 4 9.62 -35.01 13.22
N LYS A 5 8.71 -35.93 12.85
CA LYS A 5 7.69 -35.68 11.83
C LYS A 5 6.67 -34.65 12.33
N LYS A 6 6.28 -34.73 13.60
CA LYS A 6 5.38 -33.75 14.23
C LYS A 6 6.03 -32.37 14.27
N THR A 7 7.27 -32.27 14.75
CA THR A 7 7.99 -30.99 14.81
C THR A 7 8.18 -30.37 13.42
N TYR A 8 8.56 -31.16 12.42
CA TYR A 8 8.67 -30.70 11.03
C TYR A 8 7.34 -30.17 10.50
N LEU A 9 6.24 -30.91 10.71
CA LEU A 9 4.91 -30.49 10.26
C LEU A 9 4.46 -29.19 10.92
N TYR A 10 4.72 -28.99 12.22
CA TYR A 10 4.39 -27.74 12.89
C TYR A 10 5.20 -26.56 12.35
N LEU A 11 6.50 -26.73 12.11
CA LEU A 11 7.35 -25.66 11.57
C LEU A 11 6.94 -25.29 10.13
N VAL A 12 6.73 -26.28 9.28
CA VAL A 12 6.28 -26.03 7.90
C VAL A 12 4.90 -25.39 7.89
N SER A 13 3.96 -25.90 8.70
CA SER A 13 2.62 -25.32 8.81
C SER A 13 2.65 -23.88 9.32
N LEU A 14 3.57 -23.55 10.23
CA LEU A 14 3.73 -22.17 10.72
C LEU A 14 4.22 -21.26 9.60
N ILE A 15 5.23 -21.68 8.84
CA ILE A 15 5.79 -20.92 7.73
C ILE A 15 4.74 -20.71 6.63
N THR A 16 4.03 -21.77 6.23
CA THR A 16 2.99 -21.68 5.21
C THR A 16 1.82 -20.80 5.66
N LEU A 17 1.43 -20.87 6.93
CA LEU A 17 0.40 -20.00 7.49
C LEU A 17 0.80 -18.52 7.38
N ILE A 18 2.04 -18.18 7.73
CA ILE A 18 2.57 -16.82 7.63
C ILE A 18 2.54 -16.34 6.16
N MET A 19 2.96 -17.18 5.21
CA MET A 19 2.91 -16.85 3.78
C MET A 19 1.48 -16.59 3.29
N ILE A 20 0.51 -17.40 3.72
CA ILE A 20 -0.90 -17.22 3.36
C ILE A 20 -1.45 -15.90 3.92
N VAL A 21 -1.09 -15.54 5.16
CA VAL A 21 -1.49 -14.26 5.77
C VAL A 21 -0.96 -13.09 4.95
N PHE A 22 0.32 -13.08 4.60
CA PHE A 22 0.89 -12.02 3.77
C PHE A 22 0.25 -11.92 2.38
N ALA A 23 0.01 -13.07 1.73
CA ALA A 23 -0.68 -13.10 0.44
C ALA A 23 -2.10 -12.52 0.53
N SER A 24 -2.84 -12.88 1.60
CA SER A 24 -4.20 -12.39 1.83
C SER A 24 -4.25 -10.88 2.08
N VAL A 25 -3.32 -10.36 2.88
CA VAL A 25 -3.17 -8.91 3.11
C VAL A 25 -2.86 -8.18 1.81
N SER A 26 -1.92 -8.70 1.01
CA SER A 26 -1.56 -8.10 -0.28
C SER A 26 -2.77 -8.03 -1.22
N LEU A 27 -3.52 -9.12 -1.31
CA LEU A 27 -4.69 -9.21 -2.18
C LEU A 27 -5.81 -8.25 -1.75
N LEU A 28 -6.10 -8.17 -0.44
CA LEU A 28 -7.06 -7.20 0.08
C LEU A 28 -6.60 -5.76 -0.08
N ASN A 29 -5.32 -5.47 0.09
CA ASN A 29 -4.77 -4.13 -0.14
C ASN A 29 -4.96 -3.70 -1.59
N THR A 30 -4.68 -4.58 -2.55
CA THR A 30 -4.92 -4.32 -3.98
C THR A 30 -6.40 -4.14 -4.27
N ALA A 31 -7.28 -4.99 -3.72
CA ALA A 31 -8.71 -4.86 -3.88
C ALA A 31 -9.25 -3.53 -3.29
N LEU A 32 -8.79 -3.14 -2.09
CA LEU A 32 -9.17 -1.88 -1.45
C LEU A 32 -8.72 -0.68 -2.28
N LYS A 33 -7.50 -0.69 -2.82
CA LYS A 33 -7.01 0.37 -3.71
C LYS A 33 -7.80 0.45 -5.02
N ALA A 34 -8.11 -0.69 -5.62
CA ALA A 34 -8.81 -0.71 -6.90
C ALA A 34 -10.31 -0.36 -6.77
N TRP A 35 -10.97 -0.73 -5.67
CA TRP A 35 -12.44 -0.63 -5.55
C TRP A 35 -12.92 0.44 -4.56
N VAL A 36 -12.14 0.76 -3.53
CA VAL A 36 -12.52 1.72 -2.48
C VAL A 36 -11.71 3.02 -2.57
N PHE A 37 -10.40 2.91 -2.82
CA PHE A 37 -9.47 4.05 -2.91
C PHE A 37 -8.92 4.20 -4.33
N THR A 38 -9.78 4.39 -5.33
CA THR A 38 -9.37 4.56 -6.74
C THR A 38 -8.38 5.70 -6.97
N LYS A 39 -8.38 6.73 -6.10
CA LYS A 39 -7.37 7.82 -6.10
C LYS A 39 -5.97 7.37 -5.67
N ALA A 40 -5.84 6.26 -4.94
CA ALA A 40 -4.54 5.71 -4.55
C ALA A 40 -3.85 4.94 -5.70
N ASP A 41 -4.63 4.53 -6.71
CA ASP A 41 -4.16 3.80 -7.89
C ASP A 41 -3.70 4.74 -9.02
N SER A 42 -3.97 6.05 -8.92
CA SER A 42 -3.41 7.00 -9.89
C SER A 42 -1.90 7.07 -9.70
N ASP A 43 -1.18 6.39 -10.57
CA ASP A 43 0.26 6.56 -10.70
C ASP A 43 0.49 7.93 -11.31
N TYR A 44 0.54 8.95 -10.45
CA TYR A 44 0.81 10.32 -10.87
C TYR A 44 2.29 10.37 -11.24
N TYR A 45 2.62 9.94 -12.46
CA TYR A 45 3.89 10.22 -13.09
C TYR A 45 4.14 11.71 -12.93
N SER A 46 5.19 12.06 -12.18
CA SER A 46 5.63 13.43 -12.03
C SER A 46 6.19 13.90 -13.37
N VAL A 47 5.30 14.27 -14.29
CA VAL A 47 5.67 15.02 -15.47
C VAL A 47 6.18 16.36 -14.93
N ARG A 48 7.51 16.50 -14.85
CA ARG A 48 8.10 17.81 -14.63
C ARG A 48 7.58 18.70 -15.75
N VAL A 49 6.83 19.74 -15.39
CA VAL A 49 6.41 20.74 -16.36
C VAL A 49 7.69 21.47 -16.77
N ALA A 50 8.31 21.01 -17.85
CA ALA A 50 9.38 21.75 -18.49
C ALA A 50 8.70 22.89 -19.25
N CYS A 51 9.14 24.13 -19.02
CA CYS A 51 8.64 25.25 -19.80
C CYS A 51 8.84 24.94 -21.29
N PRO A 52 7.80 25.14 -22.14
CA PRO A 52 7.97 25.00 -23.57
C PRO A 52 9.08 25.94 -24.02
N LEU A 53 10.04 25.39 -24.77
CA LEU A 53 11.10 26.17 -25.40
C LEU A 53 10.52 26.80 -26.67
N ASP A 54 10.88 28.05 -26.94
CA ASP A 54 10.58 28.70 -28.21
C ASP A 54 11.39 28.07 -29.37
N GLU A 55 11.11 28.47 -30.61
CA GLU A 55 11.83 28.00 -31.81
C GLU A 55 13.36 28.26 -31.74
N GLY A 56 13.81 29.13 -30.82
CA GLY A 56 15.21 29.46 -30.55
C GLY A 56 15.83 28.69 -29.38
N GLY A 57 15.09 27.76 -28.74
CA GLY A 57 15.57 26.98 -27.60
C GLY A 57 15.62 27.74 -26.27
N MET A 58 14.98 28.91 -26.17
CA MET A 58 14.87 29.68 -24.93
C MET A 58 13.53 29.37 -24.25
N PRO A 59 13.47 29.33 -22.90
CA PRO A 59 12.21 29.14 -22.19
C PRO A 59 11.25 30.28 -22.53
N GLN A 60 10.04 29.95 -22.96
CA GLN A 60 9.01 30.93 -23.29
C GLN A 60 8.78 31.85 -22.09
N LYS A 61 8.83 33.17 -22.33
CA LYS A 61 8.83 34.23 -21.30
C LYS A 61 7.55 34.33 -20.46
N GLU A 62 6.56 33.47 -20.76
CA GLU A 62 5.21 33.43 -20.19
C GLU A 62 4.94 32.17 -19.35
N CYS A 63 6.00 31.50 -18.87
CA CYS A 63 5.87 30.68 -17.67
C CYS A 63 5.79 31.63 -16.46
N ASP A 64 4.59 31.94 -15.98
CA ASP A 64 4.43 32.66 -14.72
C ASP A 64 4.97 31.76 -13.59
N GLU A 65 6.06 32.21 -12.98
CA GLU A 65 6.77 31.49 -11.90
C GLU A 65 5.83 31.16 -10.72
N ASN A 66 4.76 31.95 -10.57
CA ASN A 66 3.71 31.73 -9.59
C ASN A 66 2.78 30.56 -9.97
N GLU A 67 2.39 30.43 -11.24
CA GLU A 67 1.55 29.32 -11.71
C GLU A 67 2.29 27.98 -11.60
N LEU A 68 3.58 27.95 -11.91
CA LEU A 68 4.43 26.76 -11.73
C LEU A 68 4.52 26.34 -10.25
N SER A 69 4.60 27.31 -9.34
CA SER A 69 4.65 27.07 -7.89
C SER A 69 3.33 26.53 -7.33
N GLU A 70 2.20 27.06 -7.79
CA GLU A 70 0.88 26.59 -7.35
C GLU A 70 0.58 25.17 -7.87
N ASP A 71 0.93 24.87 -9.13
CA ASP A 71 0.82 23.53 -9.70
C ASP A 71 1.68 22.50 -8.94
N GLU A 72 2.92 22.87 -8.57
CA GLU A 72 3.79 22.01 -7.75
C GLU A 72 3.20 21.75 -6.36
N LYS A 73 2.65 22.78 -5.70
CA LYS A 73 2.00 22.63 -4.39
C LYS A 73 0.78 21.72 -4.48
N GLN A 74 -0.05 21.87 -5.51
CA GLN A 74 -1.24 21.06 -5.71
C GLN A 74 -0.87 19.59 -5.93
N ARG A 75 0.14 19.31 -6.76
CA ARG A 75 0.66 17.94 -6.97
C ARG A 75 1.25 17.33 -5.71
N GLN A 76 1.99 18.10 -4.92
CA GLN A 76 2.50 17.62 -3.63
C GLN A 76 1.36 17.29 -2.65
N ALA A 77 0.29 18.10 -2.62
CA ALA A 77 -0.88 17.84 -1.80
C ALA A 77 -1.59 16.56 -2.24
N GLU A 78 -1.76 16.36 -3.54
CA GLU A 78 -2.35 15.16 -4.12
C GLU A 78 -1.50 13.92 -3.85
N GLN A 79 -0.17 13.97 -4.06
CA GLN A 79 0.74 12.87 -3.73
C GLN A 79 0.70 12.50 -2.25
N LYS A 80 0.72 13.48 -1.35
CA LYS A 80 0.56 13.24 0.09
C LYS A 80 -0.77 12.56 0.39
N SER A 81 -1.85 12.98 -0.27
CA SER A 81 -3.17 12.37 -0.08
C SER A 81 -3.23 10.92 -0.60
N ALA A 82 -2.64 10.65 -1.77
CA ALA A 82 -2.57 9.32 -2.37
C ALA A 82 -1.71 8.38 -1.53
N GLN A 83 -0.56 8.85 -1.03
CA GLN A 83 0.29 8.08 -0.13
C GLN A 83 -0.45 7.70 1.16
N ARG A 84 -1.14 8.65 1.79
CA ARG A 84 -1.97 8.37 2.98
C ARG A 84 -3.04 7.32 2.69
N GLN A 85 -3.71 7.38 1.53
CA GLN A 85 -4.70 6.37 1.15
C GLN A 85 -4.08 5.00 0.94
N ARG A 86 -2.87 4.92 0.34
CA ARG A 86 -2.14 3.65 0.18
C ARG A 86 -1.78 3.04 1.53
N GLU A 87 -1.33 3.85 2.47
CA GLU A 87 -1.00 3.43 3.84
C GLU A 87 -2.24 2.94 4.59
N LEU A 88 -3.37 3.68 4.49
CA LEU A 88 -4.63 3.28 5.10
C LEU A 88 -5.15 1.96 4.52
N ALA A 89 -5.15 1.79 3.20
CA ALA A 89 -5.56 0.54 2.56
C ALA A 89 -4.72 -0.65 3.06
N GLN A 90 -3.41 -0.47 3.18
CA GLN A 90 -2.49 -1.48 3.68
C GLN A 90 -2.78 -1.84 5.15
N ASN A 91 -2.96 -0.84 6.00
CA ASN A 91 -3.22 -1.04 7.43
C ASN A 91 -4.60 -1.69 7.66
N ILE A 92 -5.62 -1.28 6.91
CA ILE A 92 -6.95 -1.89 6.96
C ILE A 92 -6.87 -3.34 6.51
N ALA A 93 -6.19 -3.64 5.40
CA ALA A 93 -6.00 -5.01 4.94
C ALA A 93 -5.32 -5.88 6.01
N MET A 94 -4.28 -5.37 6.67
CA MET A 94 -3.62 -6.06 7.78
C MET A 94 -4.57 -6.32 8.94
N LEU A 95 -5.34 -5.32 9.37
CA LEU A 95 -6.27 -5.48 10.49
C LEU A 95 -7.38 -6.49 10.16
N VAL A 96 -7.95 -6.44 8.96
CA VAL A 96 -9.02 -7.36 8.53
C VAL A 96 -8.55 -8.81 8.52
N VAL A 97 -7.29 -9.08 8.14
CA VAL A 97 -6.74 -10.45 8.13
C VAL A 97 -6.20 -10.86 9.50
N ALA A 98 -5.50 -9.98 10.20
CA ALA A 98 -4.87 -10.30 11.48
C ALA A 98 -5.90 -10.48 12.61
N THR A 99 -7.01 -9.74 12.58
CA THR A 99 -8.06 -9.81 13.61
C THR A 99 -8.66 -11.21 13.77
N PRO A 100 -9.18 -11.88 12.72
CA PRO A 100 -9.74 -13.22 12.86
C PRO A 100 -8.69 -14.25 13.29
N VAL A 101 -7.44 -14.12 12.79
CA VAL A 101 -6.32 -14.99 13.20
C VAL A 101 -6.04 -14.83 14.70
N PHE A 102 -5.93 -13.59 15.18
CA PHE A 102 -5.72 -13.29 16.60
C PHE A 102 -6.87 -13.80 17.47
N LEU A 103 -8.12 -13.53 17.09
CA LEU A 103 -9.30 -13.98 17.83
C LEU A 103 -9.38 -15.51 17.91
N PHE A 104 -9.01 -16.21 16.84
CA PHE A 104 -8.94 -17.67 16.83
C PHE A 104 -7.91 -18.20 17.84
N HIS A 105 -6.68 -17.68 17.79
CA HIS A 105 -5.63 -18.08 18.72
C HIS A 105 -5.98 -17.72 20.18
N PHE A 106 -6.55 -16.54 20.41
CA PHE A 106 -6.94 -16.10 21.75
C PHE A 106 -8.07 -16.95 22.34
N LYS A 107 -9.09 -17.31 21.54
CA LYS A 107 -10.16 -18.23 21.97
C LYS A 107 -9.63 -19.62 22.28
N LEU A 108 -8.70 -20.13 21.47
CA LEU A 108 -8.09 -21.43 21.71
C LEU A 108 -7.30 -21.44 23.02
N ALA A 109 -6.47 -20.42 23.26
CA ALA A 109 -5.71 -20.28 24.50
C ALA A 109 -6.62 -20.23 25.74
N ARG A 110 -7.74 -19.50 25.66
CA ARG A 110 -8.74 -19.44 26.74
C ARG A 110 -9.52 -20.74 26.98
N LYS A 111 -9.49 -21.68 26.04
CA LYS A 111 -10.18 -22.97 26.18
C LYS A 111 -9.29 -24.02 26.85
N GLU A 112 -7.98 -23.84 26.79
CA GLU A 112 -7.00 -24.71 27.42
C GLU A 112 -6.55 -24.23 28.81
N THR A 113 -6.99 -23.03 29.22
CA THR A 113 -6.85 -22.51 30.59
C THR A 113 -8.15 -22.73 31.35
#